data_AF-A0A2V6SUP3-F1
#
_entry.id   AF-A0A2V6SUP3-F1
#
_cell.length_a   1.000
_cell.length_b   1.000
_cell.length_c   1.000
_cell.angle_alpha   90.00
_cell.angle_beta   90.00
_cell.angle_gamma   90.00
#
_symmetry.space_group_name_H-M   'P 1'
#
loop_
_entity.id
_entity.type
_entity.pdbx_description
1 polymer ?
#
loop_
_entity_poly.entity_id
_entity_poly.type
_entity_poly.pdbx_seq_one_letter_code
_entity_poly.pdbx_strand_id
1 'polypeptide(L)'
;MSGVTCSSGTSWSVKNPRMADPDIDDPSLAAAWSPHPSRAVAEVSSSASARAAERRCTATPLTLTAPLGYGRRDRSRPRRMAPVAHRALGAAPRERRRRAGPARARGHARPRPGRRHLGRELSWSPVALAALRCGIAALVLGLVTAVTGSLAPGPTRAEWRRLILLGLTGNTIFQLCLIGGVRLTSPAHSALIVGLSPIFTALLARIALGEPLSRGGLLGLGLAFAGVTVLVTRDVGQRAGDALAGDVLSLGSALSWTIYSVVGKPLLIRHSPLQVTTVATATGALPLLALGLPGLTAVSWSRLDVGTWALLGYLSILALALNYVLFYWALARAPLARVSVFQYLTPVVAVLLSVVTGHQAPTIPLAVGALAVLGGVALAQRA
;
A
#
# COMPACT_ATOMS: atom_id res chain seq x y z
N MET A 1 -70.60 -39.30 -7.99
CA MET A 1 -69.39 -39.16 -7.15
C MET A 1 -69.40 -37.74 -6.62
N SER A 2 -70.17 -37.51 -5.53
CA SER A 2 -69.65 -37.25 -4.17
C SER A 2 -68.83 -35.95 -4.13
N GLY A 3 -69.12 -34.87 -3.41
CA GLY A 3 -69.99 -34.49 -2.30
C GLY A 3 -69.35 -33.19 -1.74
N VAL A 4 -70.10 -32.12 -1.50
CA VAL A 4 -70.40 -31.60 -0.15
C VAL A 4 -69.28 -30.76 0.53
N THR A 5 -69.58 -29.45 0.65
CA THR A 5 -69.34 -28.46 1.76
C THR A 5 -67.96 -27.93 2.18
N CYS A 6 -67.87 -26.58 2.17
CA CYS A 6 -67.74 -25.63 3.29
C CYS A 6 -66.59 -25.72 4.32
N SER A 7 -65.83 -24.62 4.47
CA SER A 7 -65.51 -24.04 5.78
C SER A 7 -65.32 -22.49 5.71
N SER A 8 -66.12 -21.79 6.54
CA SER A 8 -65.99 -20.46 7.21
C SER A 8 -64.87 -19.49 6.78
N GLY A 9 -65.12 -18.19 6.49
CA GLY A 9 -65.64 -17.14 7.40
C GLY A 9 -64.63 -16.86 8.53
N THR A 10 -64.15 -15.67 8.92
CA THR A 10 -64.62 -14.27 8.81
C THR A 10 -63.50 -13.35 9.36
N SER A 11 -63.67 -12.05 9.17
CA SER A 11 -62.88 -10.89 9.61
C SER A 11 -62.76 -10.64 11.14
N TRP A 12 -62.11 -9.51 11.51
CA TRP A 12 -62.09 -8.74 12.78
C TRP A 12 -60.80 -8.89 13.63
N SER A 13 -59.97 -7.84 13.81
CA SER A 13 -60.11 -6.58 14.58
C SER A 13 -59.60 -6.68 16.03
N VAL A 14 -58.67 -5.77 16.34
CA VAL A 14 -58.29 -5.13 17.62
C VAL A 14 -58.69 -5.83 18.93
N LYS A 15 -57.68 -6.14 19.77
CA LYS A 15 -57.84 -6.05 21.23
C LYS A 15 -56.56 -5.63 21.94
N ASN A 16 -56.65 -4.44 22.49
CA ASN A 16 -55.78 -3.79 23.47
C ASN A 16 -55.95 -4.44 24.86
N PRO A 17 -54.89 -4.51 25.69
CA PRO A 17 -55.05 -4.51 27.15
C PRO A 17 -54.50 -3.20 27.74
N ARG A 18 -55.39 -2.42 28.37
CA ARG A 18 -55.05 -1.33 29.30
C ARG A 18 -54.98 -1.86 30.75
N MET A 19 -54.33 -1.04 31.59
CA MET A 19 -54.19 -1.02 33.06
C MET A 19 -52.90 -1.68 33.56
N ALA A 20 -52.06 -1.04 34.37
CA ALA A 20 -52.32 0.02 35.35
C ALA A 20 -51.20 1.07 35.41
N ASP A 21 -51.60 2.29 35.72
CA ASP A 21 -50.78 3.43 36.13
C ASP A 21 -50.53 3.35 37.65
N PRO A 22 -49.40 3.86 38.16
CA PRO A 22 -49.55 4.86 39.22
C PRO A 22 -48.67 6.10 39.01
N ASP A 23 -49.32 7.25 39.20
CA ASP A 23 -48.77 8.58 39.48
C ASP A 23 -47.55 8.53 40.41
N ILE A 24 -46.43 9.11 39.97
CA ILE A 24 -45.55 9.92 40.83
C ILE A 24 -45.10 11.14 40.03
N ASP A 25 -45.71 12.27 40.38
CA ASP A 25 -45.19 13.62 40.17
C ASP A 25 -43.80 13.77 40.82
N ASP A 26 -42.75 13.87 40.01
CA ASP A 26 -41.46 14.45 40.42
C ASP A 26 -40.97 15.44 39.34
N PRO A 27 -41.06 16.76 39.57
CA PRO A 27 -40.63 17.77 38.61
C PRO A 27 -39.11 18.05 38.60
N SER A 28 -38.25 17.20 39.17
CA SER A 28 -36.82 17.51 39.34
C SER A 28 -35.81 16.79 38.41
N LEU A 29 -36.26 16.01 37.41
CA LEU A 29 -35.35 15.24 36.53
C LEU A 29 -35.45 15.54 35.02
N ALA A 30 -36.22 16.56 34.61
CA ALA A 30 -36.39 16.94 33.19
C ALA A 30 -35.46 18.07 32.72
N ALA A 31 -34.20 18.08 33.17
CA ALA A 31 -33.22 19.11 32.76
C ALA A 31 -31.80 18.55 32.60
N ALA A 32 -31.57 17.79 31.53
CA ALA A 32 -30.36 17.87 30.72
C ALA A 32 -30.50 16.92 29.53
N TRP A 33 -30.26 17.43 28.32
CA TRP A 33 -30.26 16.76 27.01
C TRP A 33 -31.55 16.82 26.20
N SER A 34 -31.78 18.00 25.59
CA SER A 34 -32.41 18.08 24.27
C SER A 34 -31.58 18.97 23.32
N PRO A 35 -31.39 18.57 22.05
CA PRO A 35 -30.68 19.37 21.05
C PRO A 35 -31.62 20.37 20.36
N HIS A 36 -31.21 21.64 20.31
CA HIS A 36 -31.90 22.71 19.58
C HIS A 36 -31.85 22.48 18.05
N PRO A 37 -32.98 22.72 17.33
CA PRO A 37 -32.95 23.04 15.92
C PRO A 37 -33.36 24.51 15.64
N SER A 38 -32.89 24.98 14.49
CA SER A 38 -33.39 26.08 13.65
C SER A 38 -33.07 27.54 14.02
N ARG A 39 -32.38 28.22 13.09
CA ARG A 39 -32.90 29.44 12.44
C ARG A 39 -32.33 29.58 11.03
N ALA A 40 -33.25 29.64 10.08
CA ALA A 40 -33.06 30.00 8.69
C ALA A 40 -32.93 31.52 8.54
N VAL A 41 -32.22 31.97 7.51
CA VAL A 41 -32.38 33.30 6.91
C VAL A 41 -32.44 33.13 5.39
N ALA A 42 -33.55 33.64 4.83
CA ALA A 42 -33.95 33.73 3.43
C ALA A 42 -32.98 34.65 2.64
N GLU A 43 -32.56 34.29 1.44
CA GLU A 43 -33.21 34.55 0.14
C GLU A 43 -33.00 36.00 -0.37
N VAL A 44 -32.19 36.15 -1.42
CA VAL A 44 -32.36 37.19 -2.45
C VAL A 44 -32.14 36.52 -3.80
N SER A 45 -33.22 36.52 -4.57
CA SER A 45 -33.32 36.07 -5.95
C SER A 45 -32.88 37.19 -6.91
N SER A 46 -32.29 36.80 -8.05
CA SER A 46 -32.47 37.55 -9.28
C SER A 46 -32.44 36.58 -10.46
N SER A 47 -33.63 36.38 -11.00
CA SER A 47 -33.96 35.70 -12.25
C SER A 47 -33.36 36.40 -13.47
N ALA A 48 -32.89 35.63 -14.45
CA ALA A 48 -33.01 35.99 -15.86
C ALA A 48 -33.06 34.73 -16.73
N SER A 49 -34.25 34.50 -17.28
CA SER A 49 -34.66 33.45 -18.19
C SER A 49 -34.44 33.82 -19.66
N ALA A 50 -34.02 32.86 -20.50
CA ALA A 50 -34.36 32.76 -21.94
C ALA A 50 -33.89 31.38 -22.45
N ARG A 51 -34.76 30.36 -22.54
CA ARG A 51 -35.58 29.95 -23.69
C ARG A 51 -34.86 29.89 -25.06
N ALA A 52 -34.67 28.64 -25.51
CA ALA A 52 -34.97 28.07 -26.83
C ALA A 52 -34.47 28.75 -28.12
N ALA A 53 -33.75 27.99 -28.94
CA ALA A 53 -34.05 27.81 -30.37
C ALA A 53 -33.18 26.72 -31.01
N GLU A 54 -33.85 25.73 -31.60
CA GLU A 54 -33.31 24.85 -32.63
C GLU A 54 -32.79 25.65 -33.82
N ARG A 55 -31.77 25.11 -34.52
CA ARG A 55 -31.73 25.08 -36.00
C ARG A 55 -30.67 24.10 -36.49
N ARG A 56 -31.14 23.10 -37.23
CA ARG A 56 -30.38 22.26 -38.16
C ARG A 56 -29.97 23.10 -39.39
N CYS A 57 -28.82 22.79 -39.97
CA CYS A 57 -28.46 22.89 -41.39
C CYS A 57 -26.96 22.58 -41.50
N THR A 58 -26.40 21.85 -42.46
CA THR A 58 -26.86 20.96 -43.53
C THR A 58 -25.56 20.34 -44.06
N ALA A 59 -25.60 19.06 -44.38
CA ALA A 59 -24.49 18.32 -44.97
C ALA A 59 -24.16 18.83 -46.39
N THR A 60 -22.93 18.64 -46.85
CA THR A 60 -22.67 18.01 -48.16
C THR A 60 -21.23 17.45 -48.23
N PRO A 61 -20.99 16.38 -48.99
CA PRO A 61 -19.85 15.47 -48.86
C PRO A 61 -18.85 15.63 -50.01
N LEU A 62 -17.68 14.98 -49.91
CA LEU A 62 -16.90 14.59 -51.09
C LEU A 62 -16.50 13.12 -51.00
N THR A 63 -16.97 12.41 -52.01
CA THR A 63 -16.97 10.96 -52.19
C THR A 63 -15.74 10.53 -52.98
N LEU A 64 -15.20 9.37 -52.58
CA LEU A 64 -14.47 8.34 -53.32
C LEU A 64 -13.70 8.69 -54.61
N THR A 65 -12.47 8.15 -54.70
CA THR A 65 -12.18 7.06 -55.66
C THR A 65 -10.86 6.37 -55.32
N ALA A 66 -10.94 5.07 -55.00
CA ALA A 66 -9.94 4.07 -55.38
C ALA A 66 -10.39 3.50 -56.74
N PRO A 67 -9.57 2.82 -57.59
CA PRO A 67 -8.96 1.55 -57.19
C PRO A 67 -7.64 1.10 -57.90
N LEU A 68 -7.03 0.05 -57.32
CA LEU A 68 -6.33 -1.10 -57.93
C LEU A 68 -5.16 -0.90 -58.91
N GLY A 69 -4.02 -1.52 -58.56
CA GLY A 69 -2.91 -1.82 -59.49
C GLY A 69 -2.04 -2.97 -58.97
N TYR A 70 -2.32 -4.18 -59.48
CA TYR A 70 -1.66 -5.45 -59.18
C TYR A 70 -0.48 -5.69 -60.15
N GLY A 71 0.64 -6.23 -59.64
CA GLY A 71 1.56 -7.07 -60.42
C GLY A 71 2.82 -6.41 -61.03
N ARG A 72 4.00 -6.87 -60.61
CA ARG A 72 4.77 -7.92 -61.31
C ARG A 72 6.10 -8.19 -60.61
N ARG A 73 6.38 -9.48 -60.42
CA ARG A 73 7.73 -10.04 -60.24
C ARG A 73 8.55 -9.77 -61.51
N ASP A 74 9.84 -9.46 -61.34
CA ASP A 74 10.85 -9.98 -62.25
C ASP A 74 12.14 -10.38 -61.52
N ARG A 75 12.68 -11.51 -61.95
CA ARG A 75 13.89 -12.21 -61.50
C ARG A 75 15.01 -11.91 -62.50
N SER A 76 16.16 -11.45 -62.02
CA SER A 76 17.48 -11.65 -62.65
C SER A 76 18.48 -10.77 -61.87
N ARG A 77 19.69 -11.16 -61.43
CA ARG A 77 20.59 -12.30 -61.56
C ARG A 77 21.53 -12.27 -60.34
N PRO A 78 22.18 -13.39 -59.97
CA PRO A 78 23.20 -13.42 -58.92
C PRO A 78 24.59 -13.12 -59.50
N ARG A 79 25.45 -12.44 -58.74
CA ARG A 79 26.90 -12.49 -58.94
C ARG A 79 27.57 -13.08 -57.70
N ARG A 80 28.15 -14.26 -57.89
CA ARG A 80 29.07 -14.96 -56.99
C ARG A 80 30.53 -14.59 -57.33
N MET A 81 31.40 -14.91 -56.37
CA MET A 81 32.88 -15.07 -56.43
C MET A 81 33.69 -13.76 -56.36
N ALA A 82 34.80 -13.66 -55.63
CA ALA A 82 35.62 -14.61 -54.84
C ALA A 82 36.63 -13.79 -53.99
N PRO A 83 37.37 -14.40 -53.04
CA PRO A 83 38.13 -13.70 -52.01
C PRO A 83 39.56 -13.34 -52.47
N VAL A 84 40.13 -12.29 -51.90
CA VAL A 84 41.56 -11.97 -52.06
C VAL A 84 42.24 -12.09 -50.70
N ALA A 85 43.04 -13.15 -50.56
CA ALA A 85 44.10 -13.26 -49.58
C ALA A 85 45.42 -12.84 -50.26
N HIS A 86 46.18 -11.95 -49.63
CA HIS A 86 47.60 -11.79 -49.94
C HIS A 86 48.44 -11.70 -48.66
N ARG A 87 49.43 -12.60 -48.66
CA ARG A 87 50.62 -12.81 -47.82
C ARG A 87 51.21 -11.65 -47.02
N ALA A 88 51.78 -12.10 -45.91
CA ALA A 88 52.75 -11.49 -44.99
C ALA A 88 53.92 -10.74 -45.64
N LEU A 89 54.45 -9.75 -44.90
CA LEU A 89 55.86 -9.59 -44.50
C LEU A 89 56.08 -8.22 -43.80
N GLY A 90 56.89 -8.21 -42.73
CA GLY A 90 57.83 -7.10 -42.51
C GLY A 90 57.55 -6.13 -41.35
N ALA A 91 58.32 -6.33 -40.28
CA ALA A 91 59.08 -5.31 -39.54
C ALA A 91 58.33 -4.20 -38.75
N ALA A 92 58.60 -4.22 -37.44
CA ALA A 92 58.30 -3.17 -36.47
C ALA A 92 58.99 -1.83 -36.76
N PRO A 93 58.40 -0.72 -36.26
CA PRO A 93 59.22 0.41 -35.83
C PRO A 93 58.85 0.92 -34.42
N ARG A 94 59.82 0.78 -33.52
CA ARG A 94 60.26 1.72 -32.45
C ARG A 94 59.19 2.61 -31.81
N GLU A 95 58.82 2.26 -30.58
CA GLU A 95 58.13 3.14 -29.63
C GLU A 95 58.93 4.42 -29.35
N ARG A 96 58.38 5.55 -29.78
CA ARG A 96 58.87 6.89 -29.45
C ARG A 96 58.27 7.28 -28.10
N ARG A 97 59.05 7.16 -27.02
CA ARG A 97 58.76 7.73 -25.69
C ARG A 97 58.40 9.21 -25.82
N ARG A 98 57.11 9.55 -25.80
CA ARG A 98 56.63 10.91 -25.58
C ARG A 98 56.54 11.14 -24.07
N ARG A 99 57.39 12.06 -23.59
CA ARG A 99 57.34 12.63 -22.25
C ARG A 99 55.97 13.29 -22.05
N ALA A 100 55.15 12.76 -21.15
CA ALA A 100 53.96 13.45 -20.64
C ALA A 100 54.38 14.37 -19.49
N GLY A 101 54.07 15.66 -19.61
CA GLY A 101 54.22 16.64 -18.53
C GLY A 101 53.27 16.37 -17.35
N PRO A 102 53.47 17.03 -16.20
CA PRO A 102 52.79 16.66 -14.96
C PRO A 102 51.30 17.01 -15.05
N ALA A 103 50.46 15.97 -15.06
CA ALA A 103 49.03 16.12 -14.90
C ALA A 103 48.75 16.61 -13.46
N ARG A 104 48.13 17.78 -13.36
CA ARG A 104 47.54 18.34 -12.14
C ARG A 104 46.80 17.23 -11.37
N ALA A 105 47.27 16.95 -10.16
CA ALA A 105 46.62 16.08 -9.20
C ALA A 105 45.20 16.60 -8.92
N ARG A 106 44.19 15.96 -9.50
CA ARG A 106 42.80 16.10 -9.06
C ARG A 106 42.77 15.50 -7.66
N GLY A 107 42.50 16.35 -6.67
CA GLY A 107 42.37 15.94 -5.27
C GLY A 107 41.41 14.77 -5.16
N HIS A 108 41.94 13.60 -4.81
CA HIS A 108 41.14 12.51 -4.28
C HIS A 108 40.47 13.04 -3.03
N ALA A 109 39.17 13.35 -3.13
CA ALA A 109 38.32 13.54 -1.98
C ALA A 109 38.47 12.29 -1.11
N ARG A 110 39.20 12.43 0.01
CA ARG A 110 39.35 11.36 0.99
C ARG A 110 37.94 10.91 1.38
N PRO A 111 37.59 9.62 1.23
CA PRO A 111 36.31 9.14 1.71
C PRO A 111 36.26 9.38 3.22
N ARG A 112 35.29 10.19 3.68
CA ARG A 112 35.10 10.49 5.10
C ARG A 112 34.98 9.18 5.89
N PRO A 113 35.88 8.91 6.87
CA PRO A 113 35.77 7.74 7.71
C PRO A 113 34.61 7.99 8.68
N GLY A 114 33.60 7.12 8.67
CA GLY A 114 32.49 7.18 9.64
C GLY A 114 31.14 6.70 9.13
N ARG A 115 30.84 6.80 7.83
CA ARG A 115 29.50 6.43 7.30
C ARG A 115 29.38 5.03 6.69
N ARG A 116 30.46 4.22 6.66
CA ARG A 116 30.45 2.89 6.03
C ARG A 116 30.11 1.72 6.97
N HIS A 117 29.92 1.97 8.27
CA HIS A 117 29.77 0.90 9.26
C HIS A 117 28.33 0.45 9.48
N LEU A 118 27.34 1.37 9.45
CA LEU A 118 25.96 1.03 9.83
C LEU A 118 25.28 0.00 8.89
N GLY A 119 25.59 0.05 7.58
CA GLY A 119 24.98 -0.84 6.59
C GLY A 119 25.64 -2.21 6.43
N ARG A 120 26.86 -2.38 6.95
CA ARG A 120 27.65 -3.62 6.79
C ARG A 120 27.41 -4.62 7.92
N GLU A 121 26.91 -4.16 9.06
CA GLU A 121 26.67 -4.98 10.26
C GLU A 121 25.28 -5.63 10.30
N LEU A 122 24.34 -5.18 9.47
CA LEU A 122 23.06 -5.85 9.25
C LEU A 122 23.13 -6.93 8.15
N SER A 123 24.25 -7.66 8.06
CA SER A 123 24.32 -8.91 7.26
C SER A 123 23.57 -10.06 7.95
N TRP A 124 22.47 -9.75 8.63
CA TRP A 124 21.64 -10.72 9.31
C TRP A 124 20.76 -11.41 8.28
N SER A 125 20.35 -12.64 8.57
CA SER A 125 19.24 -13.24 7.84
C SER A 125 18.06 -12.24 7.86
N PRO A 126 17.52 -11.81 6.70
CA PRO A 126 16.40 -10.87 6.67
C PRO A 126 15.19 -11.38 7.47
N VAL A 127 15.01 -12.70 7.53
CA VAL A 127 13.99 -13.36 8.33
C VAL A 127 14.29 -13.23 9.83
N ALA A 128 15.54 -13.38 10.25
CA ALA A 128 15.95 -13.17 11.66
C ALA A 128 15.74 -11.72 12.10
N LEU A 129 16.09 -10.75 11.25
CA LEU A 129 15.82 -9.33 11.53
C LEU A 129 14.31 -9.06 11.65
N ALA A 130 13.50 -9.60 10.74
CA ALA A 130 12.04 -9.46 10.80
C ALA A 130 11.45 -10.10 12.06
N ALA A 131 11.95 -11.28 12.44
CA ALA A 131 11.57 -12.02 13.63
C ALA A 131 11.88 -11.23 14.91
N LEU A 132 13.12 -10.73 15.03
CA LEU A 132 13.54 -9.92 16.18
C LEU A 132 12.72 -8.63 16.27
N ARG A 133 12.50 -7.97 15.12
CA ARG A 133 11.74 -6.72 15.06
C ARG A 133 10.30 -6.92 15.54
N CYS A 134 9.64 -7.99 15.09
CA CYS A 134 8.28 -8.35 15.49
C CYS A 134 8.22 -8.83 16.95
N GLY A 135 9.23 -9.58 17.41
CA GLY A 135 9.33 -10.02 18.81
C GLY A 135 9.43 -8.85 19.77
N ILE A 136 10.33 -7.89 19.51
CA ILE A 136 10.47 -6.67 20.32
C ILE A 136 9.16 -5.86 20.28
N ALA A 137 8.54 -5.69 19.11
CA ALA A 137 7.26 -5.00 19.01
C ALA A 137 6.16 -5.68 19.82
N ALA A 138 6.06 -7.02 19.77
CA ALA A 138 5.09 -7.79 20.56
C ALA A 138 5.33 -7.63 22.07
N LEU A 139 6.59 -7.67 22.52
CA LEU A 139 6.95 -7.46 23.93
C LEU A 139 6.59 -6.05 24.41
N VAL A 140 6.95 -5.02 23.64
CA VAL A 140 6.65 -3.62 23.99
C VAL A 140 5.15 -3.37 24.01
N LEU A 141 4.43 -3.82 22.98
CA LEU A 141 2.96 -3.69 22.93
C LEU A 141 2.29 -4.46 24.07
N GLY A 142 2.79 -5.67 24.37
CA GLY A 142 2.31 -6.48 25.49
C GLY A 142 2.50 -5.77 26.83
N LEU A 143 3.68 -5.22 27.07
CA LEU A 143 3.98 -4.43 28.27
C LEU A 143 3.07 -3.20 28.38
N VAL A 144 2.94 -2.43 27.30
CA VAL A 144 2.06 -1.25 27.28
C VAL A 144 0.62 -1.66 27.59
N THR A 145 0.09 -2.71 26.96
CA THR A 145 -1.28 -3.18 27.25
C THR A 145 -1.48 -3.72 28.66
N ALA A 146 -0.45 -4.34 29.24
CA ALA A 146 -0.49 -4.85 30.60
C ALA A 146 -0.54 -3.70 31.61
N VAL A 147 0.26 -2.65 31.39
CA VAL A 147 0.27 -1.45 32.24
C VAL A 147 -1.02 -0.63 32.09
N THR A 148 -1.59 -0.53 30.89
CA THR A 148 -2.81 0.25 30.66
C THR A 148 -4.10 -0.54 30.93
N GLY A 149 -4.03 -1.83 31.26
CA GLY A 149 -5.20 -2.69 31.46
C GLY A 149 -6.08 -2.86 30.21
N SER A 150 -5.58 -2.52 29.02
CA SER A 150 -6.39 -2.43 27.80
C SER A 150 -6.68 -3.78 27.12
N LEU A 151 -6.38 -4.90 27.79
CA LEU A 151 -6.69 -6.26 27.32
C LEU A 151 -8.11 -6.72 27.64
N ALA A 152 -8.85 -5.94 28.45
CA ALA A 152 -10.24 -6.22 28.77
C ALA A 152 -11.21 -5.46 27.83
N PRO A 153 -12.31 -6.09 27.37
CA PRO A 153 -12.65 -7.51 27.54
C PRO A 153 -11.75 -8.41 26.66
N GLY A 154 -11.47 -9.61 27.15
CA GLY A 154 -10.68 -10.60 26.41
C GLY A 154 -11.39 -11.07 25.12
N PRO A 155 -10.65 -11.51 24.09
CA PRO A 155 -11.25 -12.01 22.84
C PRO A 155 -12.01 -13.32 23.05
N THR A 156 -13.15 -13.47 22.38
CA THR A 156 -13.89 -14.74 22.30
C THR A 156 -13.14 -15.77 21.44
N ARG A 157 -13.54 -17.04 21.52
CA ARG A 157 -12.93 -18.12 20.71
C ARG A 157 -13.01 -17.87 19.20
N ALA A 158 -14.09 -17.26 18.72
CA ALA A 158 -14.24 -16.89 17.32
C ALA A 158 -13.33 -15.72 16.94
N GLU A 159 -13.15 -14.75 17.83
CA GLU A 159 -12.24 -13.61 17.64
C GLU A 159 -10.78 -14.04 17.66
N TRP A 160 -10.41 -15.03 18.47
CA TRP A 160 -9.06 -15.60 18.46
C TRP A 160 -8.65 -16.14 17.08
N ARG A 161 -9.56 -16.80 16.35
CA ARG A 161 -9.28 -17.25 14.98
C ARG A 161 -8.98 -16.08 14.05
N ARG A 162 -9.74 -14.97 14.19
CA ARG A 162 -9.50 -13.75 13.41
C ARG A 162 -8.19 -13.08 13.81
N LEU A 163 -7.88 -12.99 15.10
CA LEU A 163 -6.63 -12.40 15.61
C LEU A 163 -5.39 -13.20 15.24
N ILE A 164 -5.48 -14.53 15.20
CA ILE A 164 -4.41 -15.40 14.68
C ILE A 164 -4.24 -15.17 13.17
N LEU A 165 -5.35 -15.11 12.41
CA LEU A 165 -5.29 -14.80 10.99
C LEU A 165 -4.66 -13.42 10.74
N LEU A 166 -5.00 -12.42 11.54
CA LEU A 166 -4.38 -11.09 11.52
C LEU A 166 -2.87 -11.17 11.77
N GLY A 167 -2.43 -11.88 12.81
CA GLY A 167 -1.00 -12.00 13.09
C GLY A 167 -0.23 -12.71 11.98
N LEU A 168 -0.79 -13.79 11.45
CA LEU A 168 -0.19 -14.50 10.32
C LEU A 168 -0.13 -13.63 9.08
N THR A 169 -1.22 -12.96 8.70
CA THR A 169 -1.29 -12.16 7.47
C THR A 169 -0.57 -10.83 7.59
N GLY A 170 -0.66 -10.13 8.72
CA GLY A 170 -0.07 -8.81 8.93
C GLY A 170 1.42 -8.84 9.27
N ASN A 171 1.94 -9.94 9.83
CA ASN A 171 3.35 -10.07 10.18
C ASN A 171 4.02 -11.23 9.47
N THR A 172 3.63 -12.48 9.73
CA THR A 172 4.42 -13.64 9.29
C THR A 172 4.45 -13.80 7.78
N ILE A 173 3.29 -14.03 7.17
CA ILE A 173 3.12 -14.27 5.74
C ILE A 173 3.53 -13.01 4.97
N PHE A 174 3.07 -11.84 5.41
CA PHE A 174 3.49 -10.56 4.80
C PHE A 174 5.01 -10.43 4.73
N GLN A 175 5.72 -10.62 5.84
CA GLN A 175 7.18 -10.46 5.88
C GLN A 175 7.89 -11.54 5.06
N LEU A 176 7.46 -12.81 5.12
CA LEU A 176 8.09 -13.88 4.36
C LEU A 176 7.92 -13.68 2.84
N CYS A 177 6.70 -13.33 2.43
CA CYS A 177 6.39 -13.01 1.04
C CYS A 177 7.16 -11.77 0.56
N LEU A 178 7.23 -10.71 1.37
CA LEU A 178 7.97 -9.49 1.02
C LEU A 178 9.48 -9.77 0.89
N ILE A 179 10.08 -10.46 1.86
CA ILE A 179 11.50 -10.81 1.86
C ILE A 179 11.81 -11.72 0.67
N GLY A 180 11.00 -12.75 0.43
CA GLY A 180 11.16 -13.64 -0.71
C GLY A 180 11.00 -12.92 -2.04
N GLY A 181 10.02 -12.02 -2.14
CA GLY A 181 9.78 -11.19 -3.31
C GLY A 181 10.99 -10.34 -3.66
N VAL A 182 11.46 -9.51 -2.73
CA VAL A 182 12.61 -8.62 -2.93
C VAL A 182 13.92 -9.39 -3.21
N ARG A 183 14.03 -10.65 -2.78
CA ARG A 183 15.19 -11.51 -3.08
C ARG A 183 15.17 -12.08 -4.49
N LEU A 184 13.99 -12.37 -5.04
CA LEU A 184 13.82 -13.05 -6.35
C LEU A 184 13.53 -12.08 -7.50
N THR A 185 12.97 -10.90 -7.22
CA THR A 185 12.77 -9.80 -8.16
C THR A 185 13.58 -8.56 -7.73
N SER A 186 13.36 -7.41 -8.37
CA SER A 186 13.99 -6.16 -7.93
C SER A 186 13.20 -5.49 -6.79
N PRO A 187 13.86 -4.76 -5.87
CA PRO A 187 13.16 -3.99 -4.84
C PRO A 187 12.14 -3.01 -5.42
N ALA A 188 12.43 -2.42 -6.59
CA ALA A 188 11.53 -1.54 -7.30
C ALA A 188 10.27 -2.27 -7.77
N HIS A 189 10.39 -3.45 -8.39
CA HIS A 189 9.24 -4.26 -8.80
C HIS A 189 8.39 -4.68 -7.60
N SER A 190 9.03 -5.19 -6.54
CA SER A 190 8.31 -5.55 -5.30
C SER A 190 7.55 -4.37 -4.72
N ALA A 191 8.16 -3.18 -4.67
CA ALA A 191 7.51 -1.97 -4.16
C ALA A 191 6.30 -1.55 -5.00
N LEU A 192 6.37 -1.69 -6.34
CA LEU A 192 5.23 -1.42 -7.22
C LEU A 192 4.08 -2.41 -7.00
N ILE A 193 4.39 -3.70 -6.91
CA ILE A 193 3.39 -4.75 -6.71
C ILE A 193 2.74 -4.60 -5.33
N VAL A 194 3.53 -4.37 -4.28
CA VAL A 194 3.02 -4.06 -2.93
C VAL A 194 2.26 -2.74 -2.91
N GLY A 195 2.62 -1.78 -3.76
CA GLY A 195 1.88 -0.55 -4.00
C GLY A 195 0.46 -0.77 -4.52
N LEU A 196 0.08 -1.97 -4.97
CA LEU A 196 -1.31 -2.30 -5.31
C LEU A 196 -2.16 -2.58 -4.05
N SER A 197 -1.55 -2.76 -2.87
CA SER A 197 -2.26 -3.04 -1.61
C SER A 197 -3.39 -2.06 -1.28
N PRO A 198 -3.24 -0.73 -1.41
CA PRO A 198 -4.35 0.18 -1.15
C PRO A 198 -5.54 -0.02 -2.10
N ILE A 199 -5.28 -0.37 -3.37
CA ILE A 199 -6.31 -0.67 -4.39
C ILE A 199 -7.05 -1.95 -4.01
N PHE A 200 -6.33 -3.05 -3.75
CA PHE A 200 -6.95 -4.30 -3.32
C PHE A 200 -7.72 -4.13 -2.01
N THR A 201 -7.18 -3.34 -1.08
CA THR A 201 -7.82 -3.01 0.19
C THR A 201 -9.13 -2.25 -0.01
N ALA A 202 -9.18 -1.25 -0.89
CA ALA A 202 -10.41 -0.50 -1.17
C ALA A 202 -11.48 -1.38 -1.84
N LEU A 203 -11.09 -2.22 -2.80
CA LEU A 203 -11.99 -3.16 -3.46
C LEU A 203 -12.55 -4.20 -2.49
N LEU A 204 -11.68 -4.81 -1.68
CA LEU A 204 -12.09 -5.83 -0.72
C LEU A 204 -12.91 -5.22 0.42
N ALA A 205 -12.63 -3.99 0.86
CA ALA A 205 -13.47 -3.27 1.80
C ALA A 205 -14.89 -3.05 1.26
N ARG A 206 -15.04 -2.68 -0.02
CA ARG A 206 -16.35 -2.53 -0.67
C ARG A 206 -17.15 -3.83 -0.71
N ILE A 207 -16.48 -4.96 -0.95
CA ILE A 207 -17.12 -6.29 -1.09
C ILE A 207 -17.42 -6.90 0.28
N ALA A 208 -16.43 -6.92 1.18
CA ALA A 208 -16.51 -7.64 2.45
C ALA A 208 -17.11 -6.82 3.60
N LEU A 209 -16.91 -5.49 3.60
CA LEU A 209 -17.40 -4.59 4.66
C LEU A 209 -18.59 -3.74 4.21
N GLY A 210 -18.92 -3.76 2.91
CA GLY A 210 -19.97 -2.92 2.34
C GLY A 210 -19.64 -1.41 2.34
N GLU A 211 -18.39 -1.02 2.56
CA GLU A 211 -17.99 0.39 2.60
C GLU A 211 -18.16 1.05 1.21
N PRO A 212 -18.69 2.27 1.11
CA PRO A 212 -18.84 2.94 -0.17
C PRO A 212 -17.49 3.24 -0.80
N LEU A 213 -17.37 2.95 -2.10
CA LEU A 213 -16.22 3.32 -2.92
C LEU A 213 -16.71 4.17 -4.08
N SER A 214 -16.53 5.48 -3.98
CA SER A 214 -16.95 6.42 -5.01
C SER A 214 -16.02 6.37 -6.22
N ARG A 215 -16.52 6.82 -7.39
CA ARG A 215 -15.70 6.93 -8.60
C ARG A 215 -14.50 7.86 -8.40
N GLY A 216 -14.69 8.96 -7.66
CA GLY A 216 -13.60 9.86 -7.27
C GLY A 216 -12.55 9.18 -6.40
N GLY A 217 -12.99 8.32 -5.45
CA GLY A 217 -12.11 7.48 -4.66
C GLY A 217 -11.23 6.57 -5.52
N LEU A 218 -11.85 5.84 -6.46
CA LEU A 218 -11.14 4.93 -7.36
C LEU A 218 -10.17 5.65 -8.29
N LEU A 219 -10.58 6.79 -8.87
CA LEU A 219 -9.71 7.63 -9.69
C LEU A 219 -8.53 8.20 -8.90
N GLY A 220 -8.78 8.62 -7.65
CA GLY A 220 -7.74 9.10 -6.75
C GLY A 220 -6.72 8.02 -6.39
N LEU A 221 -7.16 6.78 -6.12
CA LEU A 221 -6.25 5.64 -5.94
C LEU A 221 -5.42 5.36 -7.19
N GLY A 222 -6.06 5.34 -8.37
CA GLY A 222 -5.36 5.12 -9.65
C GLY A 222 -4.31 6.18 -9.94
N LEU A 223 -4.64 7.45 -9.71
CA LEU A 223 -3.71 8.57 -9.88
C LEU A 223 -2.55 8.51 -8.88
N ALA A 224 -2.84 8.19 -7.61
CA ALA A 224 -1.80 8.06 -6.61
C ALA A 224 -0.84 6.90 -6.92
N PHE A 225 -1.38 5.75 -7.34
CA PHE A 225 -0.58 4.60 -7.77
C PHE A 225 0.28 4.92 -9.00
N ALA A 226 -0.27 5.63 -9.98
CA ALA A 226 0.51 6.10 -11.14
C ALA A 226 1.67 7.01 -10.71
N GLY A 227 1.43 7.92 -9.76
CA GLY A 227 2.48 8.75 -9.16
C GLY A 227 3.58 7.94 -8.48
N VAL A 228 3.22 6.94 -7.67
CA VAL A 228 4.19 6.00 -7.07
C VAL A 228 4.98 5.26 -8.14
N THR A 229 4.34 4.88 -9.24
CA THR A 229 5.01 4.22 -10.36
C THR A 229 6.10 5.11 -10.94
N VAL A 230 5.85 6.40 -11.15
CA VAL A 230 6.86 7.36 -11.60
C VAL A 230 8.01 7.51 -10.58
N LEU A 231 7.70 7.50 -9.28
CA LEU A 231 8.73 7.63 -8.23
C LEU A 231 9.68 6.42 -8.15
N VAL A 232 9.17 5.21 -8.43
CA VAL A 232 9.90 3.95 -8.24
C VAL A 232 10.53 3.44 -9.56
N THR A 233 10.03 3.86 -10.73
CA THR A 233 10.42 3.28 -12.04
C THR A 233 11.86 3.56 -12.49
N ARG A 234 12.59 4.45 -11.82
CA ARG A 234 13.98 4.74 -12.18
C ARG A 234 14.95 3.58 -12.00
N ASP A 235 14.59 2.62 -11.16
CA ASP A 235 15.46 1.50 -10.79
C ASP A 235 15.09 0.19 -11.52
N VAL A 236 14.23 0.23 -12.54
CA VAL A 236 13.62 -0.93 -13.23
C VAL A 236 14.59 -1.65 -14.19
N GLY A 237 15.85 -1.22 -14.30
CA GLY A 237 16.83 -1.75 -15.25
C GLY A 237 17.47 -3.11 -14.89
N GLN A 238 17.29 -3.61 -13.67
CA GLN A 238 17.95 -4.83 -13.18
C GLN A 238 16.90 -5.94 -12.97
N ARG A 239 16.67 -6.77 -14.00
CA ARG A 239 15.86 -7.99 -13.87
C ARG A 239 16.69 -9.08 -13.18
N ALA A 240 16.20 -9.58 -12.05
CA ALA A 240 16.72 -10.80 -11.41
C ALA A 240 16.27 -12.06 -12.18
N GLY A 241 16.96 -13.19 -11.96
CA GLY A 241 16.76 -14.43 -12.73
C GLY A 241 15.35 -15.03 -12.64
N ASP A 242 14.73 -15.04 -11.45
CA ASP A 242 13.39 -15.61 -11.20
C ASP A 242 12.34 -14.52 -10.91
N ALA A 243 12.33 -13.46 -11.73
CA ALA A 243 11.50 -12.28 -11.50
C ALA A 243 10.00 -12.61 -11.31
N LEU A 244 9.44 -13.58 -12.05
CA LEU A 244 8.03 -13.96 -11.92
C LEU A 244 7.68 -14.52 -10.54
N ALA A 245 8.53 -15.41 -9.99
CA ALA A 245 8.33 -15.96 -8.67
C ALA A 245 8.41 -14.87 -7.58
N GLY A 246 9.36 -13.94 -7.73
CA GLY A 246 9.47 -12.76 -6.86
C GLY A 246 8.26 -11.83 -6.95
N ASP A 247 7.72 -11.63 -8.14
CA ASP A 247 6.54 -10.81 -8.38
C ASP A 247 5.29 -11.45 -7.74
N VAL A 248 5.12 -12.77 -7.86
CA VAL A 248 4.04 -13.54 -7.20
C VAL A 248 4.15 -13.45 -5.68
N LEU A 249 5.36 -13.58 -5.12
CA LEU A 249 5.57 -13.41 -3.68
C LEU A 249 5.26 -11.97 -3.23
N SER A 250 5.65 -10.97 -4.02
CA SER A 250 5.33 -9.56 -3.74
C SER A 250 3.82 -9.30 -3.80
N LEU A 251 3.09 -9.99 -4.67
CA LEU A 251 1.62 -9.94 -4.69
C LEU A 251 1.05 -10.63 -3.45
N GLY A 252 1.66 -11.74 -3.01
CA GLY A 252 1.28 -12.43 -1.78
C GLY A 252 1.39 -11.55 -0.53
N SER A 253 2.45 -10.73 -0.42
CA SER A 253 2.53 -9.75 0.67
C SER A 253 1.47 -8.67 0.53
N ALA A 254 1.24 -8.16 -0.69
CA ALA A 254 0.22 -7.15 -0.94
C ALA A 254 -1.19 -7.59 -0.50
N LEU A 255 -1.56 -8.82 -0.86
CA LEU A 255 -2.84 -9.44 -0.51
C LEU A 255 -2.92 -9.77 0.98
N SER A 256 -1.83 -10.22 1.60
CA SER A 256 -1.80 -10.50 3.03
C SER A 256 -2.07 -9.24 3.86
N TRP A 257 -1.48 -8.10 3.47
CA TRP A 257 -1.77 -6.80 4.08
C TRP A 257 -3.23 -6.36 3.90
N THR A 258 -3.79 -6.60 2.72
CA THR A 258 -5.21 -6.35 2.44
C THR A 258 -6.12 -7.18 3.34
N ILE A 259 -5.85 -8.48 3.49
CA ILE A 259 -6.61 -9.38 4.39
C ILE A 259 -6.51 -8.91 5.84
N TYR A 260 -5.30 -8.60 6.31
CA TYR A 260 -5.05 -8.08 7.66
C TYR A 260 -5.91 -6.84 7.97
N SER A 261 -5.93 -5.90 7.02
CA SER A 261 -6.65 -4.63 7.18
C SER A 261 -8.17 -4.83 7.17
N VAL A 262 -8.69 -5.64 6.24
CA VAL A 262 -10.13 -5.89 6.11
C VAL A 262 -10.68 -6.73 7.25
N VAL A 263 -10.01 -7.83 7.61
CA VAL A 263 -10.45 -8.74 8.69
C VAL A 263 -10.32 -8.04 10.05
N GLY A 264 -9.37 -7.13 10.20
CA GLY A 264 -9.16 -6.41 11.46
C GLY A 264 -10.18 -5.34 11.75
N LYS A 265 -10.76 -4.70 10.73
CA LYS A 265 -11.72 -3.60 10.89
C LYS A 265 -12.91 -3.95 11.80
N PRO A 266 -13.63 -5.08 11.63
CA PRO A 266 -14.76 -5.42 12.50
C PRO A 266 -14.38 -5.68 13.96
N LEU A 267 -13.13 -6.07 14.26
CA LEU A 267 -12.69 -6.30 15.63
C LEU A 267 -12.65 -5.01 16.45
N LEU A 268 -12.49 -3.86 15.78
CA LEU A 268 -12.44 -2.53 16.41
C LEU A 268 -13.79 -2.08 17.00
N ILE A 269 -14.88 -2.83 16.75
CA ILE A 269 -16.20 -2.57 17.35
C ILE A 269 -16.18 -2.90 18.85
N ARG A 270 -15.45 -3.96 19.24
CA ARG A 270 -15.41 -4.46 20.62
C ARG A 270 -14.06 -4.27 21.30
N HIS A 271 -12.99 -4.20 20.52
CA HIS A 271 -11.62 -4.17 21.01
C HIS A 271 -10.93 -2.85 20.67
N SER A 272 -10.08 -2.37 21.57
CA SER A 272 -9.28 -1.18 21.30
C SER A 272 -8.25 -1.43 20.18
N PRO A 273 -7.86 -0.41 19.40
CA PRO A 273 -6.78 -0.52 18.42
C PRO A 273 -5.49 -1.09 19.01
N LEU A 274 -5.17 -0.69 20.25
CA LEU A 274 -4.02 -1.18 20.98
C LEU A 274 -4.13 -2.69 21.23
N GLN A 275 -5.27 -3.16 21.75
CA GLN A 275 -5.50 -4.59 22.01
C GLN A 275 -5.41 -5.44 20.74
N VAL A 276 -6.09 -5.03 19.65
CA VAL A 276 -6.06 -5.76 18.37
C VAL A 276 -4.64 -5.85 17.84
N THR A 277 -3.90 -4.72 17.89
CA THR A 277 -2.50 -4.67 17.44
C THR A 277 -1.60 -5.55 18.28
N THR A 278 -1.72 -5.51 19.61
CA THR A 278 -0.90 -6.32 20.52
C THR A 278 -1.10 -7.81 20.25
N VAL A 279 -2.34 -8.28 20.23
CA VAL A 279 -2.63 -9.71 20.06
C VAL A 279 -2.24 -10.17 18.66
N ALA A 280 -2.56 -9.41 17.61
CA ALA A 280 -2.14 -9.72 16.25
C ALA A 280 -0.60 -9.75 16.12
N THR A 281 0.09 -8.79 16.74
CA THR A 281 1.55 -8.74 16.67
C THR A 281 2.17 -9.93 17.40
N ALA A 282 1.65 -10.29 18.57
CA ALA A 282 2.09 -11.46 19.33
C ALA A 282 1.85 -12.78 18.57
N THR A 283 0.64 -13.01 18.05
CA THR A 283 0.32 -14.24 17.31
C THR A 283 1.13 -14.38 16.02
N GLY A 284 1.46 -13.26 15.35
CA GLY A 284 2.33 -13.26 14.17
C GLY A 284 3.83 -13.34 14.47
N ALA A 285 4.25 -12.85 15.64
CA ALA A 285 5.65 -12.92 16.06
C ALA A 285 6.08 -14.35 16.37
N LEU A 286 5.24 -15.18 16.98
CA LEU A 286 5.56 -16.56 17.36
C LEU A 286 6.08 -17.44 16.19
N PRO A 287 5.35 -17.63 15.09
CA PRO A 287 5.84 -18.43 13.96
C PRO A 287 7.02 -17.75 13.24
N LEU A 288 7.06 -16.41 13.19
CA LEU A 288 8.18 -15.71 12.57
C LEU A 288 9.47 -15.86 13.40
N LEU A 289 9.38 -15.86 14.73
CA LEU A 289 10.47 -16.17 15.65
C LEU A 289 10.96 -17.61 15.48
N ALA A 290 10.04 -18.58 15.38
CA ALA A 290 10.41 -19.97 15.12
C ALA A 290 11.20 -20.13 13.80
N LEU A 291 10.75 -19.48 12.73
CA LEU A 291 11.43 -19.50 11.43
C LEU A 291 12.73 -18.69 11.40
N GLY A 292 12.81 -17.62 12.20
CA GLY A 292 13.99 -16.76 12.31
C GLY A 292 15.06 -17.30 13.26
N LEU A 293 14.73 -18.26 14.13
CA LEU A 293 15.59 -18.78 15.17
C LEU A 293 16.98 -19.24 14.67
N PRO A 294 17.10 -19.99 13.55
CA PRO A 294 18.42 -20.39 13.04
C PRO A 294 19.30 -19.21 12.64
N GLY A 295 18.70 -18.13 12.15
CA GLY A 295 19.42 -16.91 11.82
C GLY A 295 19.79 -16.09 13.06
N LEU A 296 18.97 -16.14 14.11
CA LEU A 296 19.22 -15.44 15.38
C LEU A 296 20.36 -16.08 16.19
N THR A 297 20.49 -17.40 16.15
CA THR A 297 21.59 -18.11 16.84
C THR A 297 22.94 -17.90 16.17
N ALA A 298 22.96 -17.56 14.88
CA ALA A 298 24.18 -17.22 14.15
C ALA A 298 24.68 -15.79 14.43
N VAL A 299 23.88 -14.94 15.09
CA VAL A 299 24.26 -13.55 15.39
C VAL A 299 25.23 -13.50 16.56
N SER A 300 26.36 -12.81 16.37
CA SER A 300 27.30 -12.48 17.45
C SER A 300 26.82 -11.27 18.25
N TRP A 301 25.87 -11.47 19.17
CA TRP A 301 25.21 -10.41 19.95
C TRP A 301 26.17 -9.48 20.71
N SER A 302 27.32 -10.00 21.16
CA SER A 302 28.35 -9.24 21.88
C SER A 302 29.11 -8.23 21.02
N ARG A 303 28.99 -8.32 19.69
CA ARG A 303 29.67 -7.43 18.74
C ARG A 303 28.77 -6.29 18.26
N LEU A 304 27.52 -6.22 18.72
CA LEU A 304 26.58 -5.21 18.27
C LEU A 304 26.82 -3.89 19.00
N ASP A 305 27.09 -2.84 18.22
CA ASP A 305 27.22 -1.49 18.75
C ASP A 305 25.86 -0.89 19.17
N VAL A 306 25.91 0.16 20.01
CA VAL A 306 24.75 0.91 20.49
C VAL A 306 23.92 1.45 19.32
N GLY A 307 24.56 1.85 18.21
CA GLY A 307 23.87 2.30 17.00
C GLY A 307 22.94 1.25 16.40
N THR A 308 23.34 -0.04 16.41
CA THR A 308 22.53 -1.14 15.90
C THR A 308 21.31 -1.41 16.79
N TRP A 309 21.49 -1.35 18.13
CA TRP A 309 20.38 -1.45 19.08
C TRP A 309 19.40 -0.28 18.96
N ALA A 310 19.90 0.94 18.79
CA ALA A 310 19.06 2.12 18.58
C ALA A 310 18.24 2.01 17.29
N LEU A 311 18.86 1.56 16.19
CA LEU A 311 18.17 1.32 14.92
C LEU A 311 17.10 0.21 15.06
N LEU A 312 17.42 -0.88 15.75
CA LEU A 312 16.47 -1.97 16.00
C LEU A 312 15.28 -1.48 16.83
N GLY A 313 15.53 -0.70 17.89
CA GLY A 313 14.49 -0.06 18.69
C GLY A 313 13.60 0.86 17.86
N TYR A 314 14.19 1.69 17.00
CA TYR A 314 13.45 2.54 16.05
C TYR A 314 12.55 1.70 15.12
N LEU A 315 13.08 0.65 14.52
CA LEU A 315 12.36 -0.20 13.58
C LEU A 315 11.24 -1.02 14.23
N SER A 316 11.41 -1.42 15.49
CA SER A 316 10.42 -2.20 16.25
C SER A 316 9.35 -1.34 16.88
N ILE A 317 9.73 -0.25 17.54
CA ILE A 317 8.81 0.54 18.36
C ILE A 317 8.09 1.57 17.48
N LEU A 318 8.84 2.38 16.73
CA LEU A 318 8.25 3.47 15.95
C LEU A 318 7.69 2.96 14.63
N ALA A 319 8.52 2.27 13.84
CA ALA A 319 8.14 1.87 12.49
C ALA A 319 7.15 0.68 12.43
N LEU A 320 7.05 -0.12 13.50
CA LEU A 320 6.16 -1.27 13.56
C LEU A 320 5.05 -1.09 14.61
N ALA A 321 5.38 -1.11 15.90
CA ALA A 321 4.39 -1.10 16.97
C ALA A 321 3.48 0.15 16.93
N LEU A 322 4.08 1.34 17.00
CA LEU A 322 3.34 2.60 16.97
C LEU A 322 2.59 2.78 15.64
N ASN A 323 3.25 2.51 14.52
CA ASN A 323 2.62 2.58 13.20
C ASN A 323 1.36 1.70 13.09
N TYR A 324 1.41 0.45 13.58
CA TYR A 324 0.26 -0.45 13.52
C TYR A 324 -0.88 0.01 14.44
N VAL A 325 -0.55 0.49 15.65
CA VAL A 325 -1.55 1.06 16.56
C VAL A 325 -2.21 2.29 15.92
N LEU A 326 -1.44 3.19 15.30
CA LEU A 326 -1.95 4.37 14.61
C LEU A 326 -2.80 4.00 13.39
N PHE A 327 -2.38 2.97 12.64
CA PHE A 327 -3.16 2.45 11.51
C PHE A 327 -4.52 1.95 11.97
N TYR A 328 -4.58 1.12 13.02
CA TYR A 328 -5.87 0.66 13.57
C TYR A 328 -6.66 1.77 14.26
N TRP A 329 -5.98 2.76 14.85
CA TRP A 329 -6.63 3.93 15.42
C TRP A 329 -7.33 4.77 14.36
N ALA A 330 -6.70 4.98 13.20
CA ALA A 330 -7.30 5.63 12.04
C ALA A 330 -8.42 4.78 11.46
N LEU A 331 -8.20 3.47 11.39
CA LEU A 331 -9.18 2.50 10.91
C LEU A 331 -10.42 2.43 11.79
N ALA A 332 -10.33 2.68 13.10
CA ALA A 332 -11.50 2.77 13.97
C ALA A 332 -12.38 3.99 13.67
N ARG A 333 -11.86 5.01 12.98
CA ARG A 333 -12.49 6.34 12.81
C ARG A 333 -12.86 6.69 11.37
N ALA A 334 -12.30 5.98 10.39
CA ALA A 334 -12.53 6.26 8.98
C ALA A 334 -12.72 4.97 8.17
N PRO A 335 -13.42 5.03 7.02
CA PRO A 335 -13.51 3.91 6.08
C PRO A 335 -12.13 3.40 5.69
N LEU A 336 -11.97 2.08 5.60
CA LEU A 336 -10.71 1.43 5.28
C LEU A 336 -10.13 1.93 3.95
N ALA A 337 -10.98 2.15 2.94
CA ALA A 337 -10.55 2.71 1.65
C ALA A 337 -9.92 4.10 1.77
N ARG A 338 -10.41 4.96 2.68
CA ARG A 338 -9.83 6.31 2.89
C ARG A 338 -8.52 6.25 3.67
N VAL A 339 -8.40 5.33 4.62
CA VAL A 339 -7.17 5.14 5.42
C VAL A 339 -6.06 4.55 4.55
N SER A 340 -6.36 3.58 3.69
CA SER A 340 -5.34 2.91 2.88
C SER A 340 -4.65 3.84 1.87
N VAL A 341 -5.37 4.85 1.36
CA VAL A 341 -4.83 5.84 0.40
C VAL A 341 -3.63 6.61 0.97
N PHE A 342 -3.61 6.90 2.27
CA PHE A 342 -2.49 7.60 2.91
C PHE A 342 -1.18 6.83 2.84
N GLN A 343 -1.22 5.50 2.63
CA GLN A 343 -0.01 4.69 2.49
C GLN A 343 0.81 5.08 1.26
N TYR A 344 0.18 5.68 0.23
CA TYR A 344 0.88 6.22 -0.93
C TYR A 344 1.76 7.44 -0.63
N LEU A 345 1.56 8.11 0.52
CA LEU A 345 2.45 9.21 0.93
C LEU A 345 3.84 8.71 1.36
N THR A 346 3.97 7.44 1.75
CA THR A 346 5.24 6.85 2.20
C THR A 346 6.38 7.03 1.19
N PRO A 347 6.23 6.63 -0.10
CA PRO A 347 7.29 6.86 -1.09
C PRO A 347 7.56 8.34 -1.38
N VAL A 348 6.57 9.23 -1.24
CA VAL A 348 6.77 10.68 -1.41
C VAL A 348 7.69 11.21 -0.32
N VAL A 349 7.40 10.89 0.95
CA VAL A 349 8.23 11.29 2.08
C VAL A 349 9.63 10.71 1.96
N ALA A 350 9.76 9.45 1.55
CA ALA A 350 11.06 8.80 1.34
C ALA A 350 11.91 9.53 0.28
N VAL A 351 11.31 9.86 -0.87
CA VAL A 351 11.98 10.61 -1.93
C VAL A 351 12.35 12.02 -1.49
N LEU A 352 11.45 12.73 -0.80
CA LEU A 352 11.72 14.07 -0.28
C LEU A 352 12.90 14.07 0.69
N LEU A 353 12.93 13.12 1.64
CA LEU A 353 14.05 12.96 2.55
C LEU A 353 15.34 12.64 1.80
N SER A 354 15.30 11.77 0.79
CA SER A 354 16.46 11.43 -0.05
C SER A 354 17.02 12.67 -0.78
N VAL A 355 16.15 13.55 -1.27
CA VAL A 355 16.56 14.82 -1.92
C VAL A 355 17.14 15.80 -0.90
N VAL A 356 16.46 16.03 0.23
CA VAL A 356 16.89 16.99 1.27
C VAL A 356 18.22 16.58 1.90
N THR A 357 18.45 15.28 2.08
CA THR A 357 19.70 14.74 2.63
C THR A 357 20.83 14.65 1.60
N GLY A 358 20.57 14.99 0.34
CA GLY A 358 21.55 14.97 -0.74
C GLY A 358 21.90 13.59 -1.28
N HIS A 359 21.07 12.57 -1.00
CA HIS A 359 21.24 11.22 -1.54
C HIS A 359 20.79 11.12 -3.02
N GLN A 360 19.88 11.99 -3.45
CA GLN A 360 19.39 12.03 -4.83
C GLN A 360 19.17 13.48 -5.30
N ALA A 361 19.51 13.78 -6.55
CA ALA A 361 19.24 15.09 -7.13
C ALA A 361 17.72 15.29 -7.37
N PRO A 362 17.17 16.48 -7.10
CA PRO A 362 15.81 16.81 -7.49
C PRO A 362 15.70 16.78 -9.01
N THR A 363 14.62 16.19 -9.53
CA THR A 363 14.43 16.02 -10.97
C THR A 363 12.95 16.06 -11.32
N ILE A 364 12.64 16.38 -12.58
CA ILE A 364 11.26 16.55 -13.04
C ILE A 364 10.38 15.32 -12.78
N PRO A 365 10.80 14.07 -13.07
CA PRO A 365 10.00 12.89 -12.75
C PRO A 365 9.65 12.74 -11.26
N LEU A 366 10.57 13.10 -10.35
CA LEU A 366 10.26 13.03 -8.91
C LEU A 366 9.20 14.05 -8.52
N ALA A 367 9.27 15.26 -9.07
CA ALA A 367 8.26 16.30 -8.83
C ALA A 367 6.89 15.88 -9.39
N VAL A 368 6.85 15.38 -10.62
CA VAL A 368 5.60 14.90 -11.27
C VAL A 368 5.00 13.74 -10.49
N GLY A 369 5.82 12.75 -10.11
CA GLY A 369 5.36 11.60 -9.31
C GLY A 369 4.82 12.02 -7.95
N ALA A 370 5.53 12.91 -7.23
CA ALA A 370 5.08 13.42 -5.94
C ALA A 370 3.77 14.21 -6.05
N LEU A 371 3.64 15.09 -7.04
CA LEU A 371 2.41 15.85 -7.27
C LEU A 371 1.24 14.96 -7.67
N ALA A 372 1.47 13.93 -8.49
CA ALA A 372 0.45 12.95 -8.86
C ALA A 372 -0.03 12.16 -7.62
N VAL A 373 0.87 11.75 -6.73
CA VAL A 373 0.49 11.13 -5.45
C VAL A 373 -0.37 12.08 -4.62
N LEU A 374 0.10 13.31 -4.38
CA LEU A 374 -0.61 14.28 -3.55
C LEU A 374 -2.00 14.61 -4.12
N GLY A 375 -2.09 14.82 -5.43
CA GLY A 375 -3.35 15.05 -6.14
C GLY A 375 -4.29 13.85 -6.07
N GLY A 376 -3.78 12.64 -6.24
CA GLY A 376 -4.55 11.39 -6.12
C GLY A 376 -5.09 11.17 -4.71
N VAL A 377 -4.26 11.39 -3.68
CA VAL A 377 -4.70 11.34 -2.28
C VAL A 377 -5.77 12.40 -2.01
N ALA A 378 -5.55 13.65 -2.43
CA ALA A 378 -6.52 14.72 -2.24
C ALA A 378 -7.87 14.44 -2.93
N LEU A 379 -7.84 13.90 -4.15
CA LEU A 379 -9.03 13.50 -4.89
C LEU A 379 -9.79 12.37 -4.16
N ALA A 380 -9.07 11.36 -3.68
CA ALA A 380 -9.69 10.24 -2.96
C ALA A 380 -10.30 10.65 -1.61
N GLN A 381 -9.76 11.67 -0.93
CA GLN A 381 -10.32 12.18 0.33
C GLN A 381 -11.57 13.04 0.12
N ARG A 382 -11.71 13.71 -1.02
CA ARG A 382 -12.86 14.57 -1.36
C ARG A 382 -14.08 13.79 -1.86
N ALA A 383 -13.89 12.52 -2.18
CA ALA A 383 -14.89 11.66 -2.79
C ALA A 383 -15.53 10.70 -1.78
#